data_AF-A0A7C5IY33-F1
#
_entry.id   AF-A0A7C5IY33-F1
#
_cell.length_a   1.000
_cell.length_b   1.000
_cell.length_c   1.000
_cell.angle_alpha   90.00
_cell.angle_beta   90.00
_cell.angle_gamma   90.00
#
_symmetry.space_group_name_H-M   'P 1'
#
loop_
_entity.id
_entity.type
_entity.pdbx_description
1 polymer ?
#
loop_
_entity_poly.entity_id
_entity_poly.type
_entity_poly.pdbx_seq_one_letter_code
_entity_poly.pdbx_strand_id
1 'polypeptide(L)'
;MIRDGLYIGLMSGTSMDGIDAALVRLHRGRPELLRALVHPWPEALVGRLRALSGGSTTLTELGELDHLCGLAFAEAAQRLLQEAGVEPGAV
;
A
#
# COMPACT_ATOMS: atom_id res chain seq x y z
N MET A 1 -22.77 5.38 -7.25
CA MET A 1 -22.62 3.99 -7.75
C MET A 1 -21.15 3.76 -8.03
N ILE A 2 -20.58 2.63 -7.59
CA ILE A 2 -19.20 2.26 -7.90
C ILE A 2 -19.13 1.88 -9.38
N ARG A 3 -18.13 2.38 -10.11
CA ARG A 3 -17.92 2.05 -11.51
C ARG A 3 -17.37 0.64 -11.63
N ASP A 4 -17.71 -0.02 -12.73
CA ASP A 4 -17.07 -1.29 -13.08
C ASP A 4 -15.62 -1.00 -13.49
N GLY A 5 -14.68 -1.84 -13.05
CA GLY A 5 -13.25 -1.63 -13.30
C GLY A 5 -12.33 -2.46 -12.42
N LEU A 6 -11.03 -2.28 -12.62
CA LEU A 6 -9.99 -2.80 -11.74
C LEU A 6 -9.61 -1.74 -10.71
N TYR A 7 -9.34 -2.16 -9.49
CA TYR A 7 -9.00 -1.30 -8.37
C TYR A 7 -7.90 -1.94 -7.54
N ILE A 8 -7.00 -1.12 -7.00
CA ILE A 8 -6.01 -1.55 -6.02
C ILE A 8 -6.45 -1.06 -4.64
N GLY A 9 -6.53 -1.97 -3.68
CA GLY A 9 -6.57 -1.66 -2.26
C GLY A 9 -5.18 -1.82 -1.64
N LEU A 10 -4.74 -0.82 -0.88
CA LEU A 10 -3.50 -0.86 -0.10
C LEU A 10 -3.81 -0.59 1.37
N MET A 11 -3.20 -1.37 2.26
CA MET A 11 -3.37 -1.21 3.71
C MET A 11 -2.10 -1.63 4.45
N SER A 12 -1.71 -0.88 5.47
CA SER A 12 -0.77 -1.33 6.50
C SER A 12 -1.38 -1.12 7.87
N GLY A 13 -1.48 -2.19 8.65
CA GLY A 13 -1.88 -2.12 10.05
C GLY A 13 -0.90 -1.29 10.90
N THR A 14 -1.33 -0.90 12.09
CA THR A 14 -0.48 -0.19 13.06
C THR A 14 0.66 -1.05 13.61
N SER A 15 0.62 -2.37 13.41
CA SER A 15 1.73 -3.29 13.76
C SER A 15 2.93 -3.16 12.82
N MET A 16 2.71 -2.63 11.60
CA MET A 16 3.73 -2.45 10.55
C MET A 16 4.42 -3.76 10.15
N ASP A 17 3.69 -4.87 10.12
CA ASP A 17 4.23 -6.19 9.74
C ASP A 17 4.36 -6.37 8.22
N GLY A 18 3.72 -5.49 7.44
CA GLY A 18 3.77 -5.45 5.98
C GLY A 18 2.73 -4.47 5.41
N ILE A 19 2.77 -4.32 4.09
CA ILE A 19 1.77 -3.59 3.30
C ILE A 19 0.95 -4.64 2.54
N ASP A 20 -0.31 -4.79 2.92
CA ASP A 20 -1.28 -5.59 2.19
C ASP A 20 -1.67 -4.87 0.90
N ALA A 21 -1.53 -5.55 -0.23
CA ALA A 21 -1.92 -5.05 -1.54
C ALA A 21 -2.89 -6.05 -2.21
N ALA A 22 -4.05 -5.56 -2.66
CA ALA A 22 -5.07 -6.38 -3.31
C ALA A 22 -5.55 -5.75 -4.61
N LEU A 23 -5.53 -6.52 -5.69
CA LEU A 23 -6.13 -6.17 -6.98
C LEU A 23 -7.54 -6.77 -7.02
N VAL A 24 -8.53 -5.92 -7.17
CA VAL A 24 -9.94 -6.29 -7.15
C VAL A 24 -10.61 -5.83 -8.44
N ARG A 25 -11.42 -6.71 -9.04
CA ARG A 25 -12.36 -6.32 -10.08
C ARG A 25 -13.70 -6.01 -9.43
N LEU A 26 -14.23 -4.83 -9.69
CA LEU A 26 -15.60 -4.47 -9.34
C LEU A 26 -16.45 -4.61 -10.60
N HIS A 27 -17.50 -5.43 -10.52
CA HIS A 27 -18.48 -5.56 -11.60
C HIS A 27 -19.88 -5.66 -11.02
N ARG A 28 -20.80 -4.78 -11.43
CA ARG A 28 -22.18 -4.73 -10.93
C ARG A 28 -22.26 -4.65 -9.40
N GLY A 29 -21.35 -3.88 -8.80
CA GLY A 29 -21.26 -3.70 -7.34
C GLY A 29 -20.75 -4.92 -6.57
N ARG A 30 -20.22 -5.95 -7.25
CA ARG A 30 -19.63 -7.14 -6.61
C ARG A 30 -18.11 -7.13 -6.75
N PRO A 31 -17.36 -7.33 -5.66
CA PRO A 31 -15.91 -7.48 -5.71
C PRO A 31 -15.49 -8.91 -6.05
N GLU A 32 -14.51 -9.03 -6.92
CA GLU A 32 -13.77 -10.26 -7.24
C GLU A 32 -12.28 -10.00 -6.96
N LEU A 33 -11.69 -10.75 -6.03
CA LEU A 33 -10.26 -10.67 -5.74
C LEU A 33 -9.47 -11.38 -6.84
N LEU A 34 -8.61 -10.65 -7.55
CA LEU A 34 -7.80 -11.21 -8.64
C LEU A 34 -6.41 -11.62 -8.16
N ARG A 35 -5.77 -10.80 -7.33
CA ARG A 35 -4.45 -11.05 -6.74
C ARG A 35 -4.35 -10.32 -5.41
N ALA A 36 -3.63 -10.92 -4.46
CA ALA A 36 -3.20 -10.23 -3.24
C ALA A 36 -1.77 -10.64 -2.90
N LEU A 37 -1.04 -9.73 -2.24
CA LEU A 37 0.26 -9.99 -1.67
C LEU A 37 0.48 -9.16 -0.41
N VAL A 38 1.48 -9.54 0.37
CA VAL A 38 2.02 -8.73 1.45
C VAL A 38 3.40 -8.28 1.04
N HIS A 39 3.59 -6.96 0.89
CA HIS A 39 4.87 -6.35 0.58
C HIS A 39 5.59 -6.00 1.89
N PRO A 40 6.87 -6.39 2.06
CA PRO A 40 7.60 -6.10 3.29
C PRO A 40 7.89 -4.61 3.42
N TRP A 41 7.81 -4.07 4.63
CA TRP A 41 8.33 -2.73 4.89
C TRP A 41 9.86 -2.71 4.82
N PRO A 42 10.48 -1.62 4.34
CA PRO A 42 11.92 -1.40 4.53
C PRO A 42 12.25 -1.33 6.04
N GLU A 43 13.18 -2.17 6.49
CA GLU A 43 13.49 -2.33 7.92
C GLU A 43 13.86 -1.00 8.62
N ALA A 44 14.67 -0.18 7.94
CA ALA A 44 15.07 1.14 8.43
C ALA A 44 13.88 2.11 8.63
N LEU A 45 12.81 1.94 7.85
CA LEU A 45 11.62 2.78 7.93
C LEU A 45 10.72 2.36 9.11
N VAL A 46 10.54 1.05 9.34
CA VAL A 46 9.73 0.52 10.45
C VAL A 46 10.24 1.03 11.80
N GLY A 47 11.56 1.04 12.02
CA GLY A 47 12.15 1.53 13.26
C GLY A 47 11.81 3.00 13.54
N ARG A 48 11.90 3.86 12.52
CA ARG A 48 11.58 5.28 12.62
C ARG A 48 10.09 5.52 12.85
N LEU A 49 9.23 4.82 12.11
CA LEU A 49 7.78 4.92 12.28
C LEU A 49 7.32 4.45 13.66
N ARG A 50 7.93 3.39 14.22
CA ARG A 50 7.65 2.93 15.59
C ARG A 50 8.05 3.98 16.62
N ALA A 51 9.19 4.63 16.44
CA ALA A 51 9.64 5.69 17.34
C ALA A 51 8.67 6.89 17.40
N LEU A 52 7.98 7.21 16.30
CA LEU A 52 6.94 8.25 16.28
C LEU A 52 5.77 7.96 17.22
N SER A 53 5.39 6.69 17.38
CA SER A 53 4.20 6.31 18.15
C SER A 53 4.32 6.59 19.65
N GLY A 54 5.54 6.81 20.16
CA GLY A 54 5.81 7.06 21.58
C GLY A 54 6.58 8.35 21.88
N GLY A 55 6.82 9.22 20.88
CA GLY A 55 7.76 10.33 21.01
C GLY A 55 7.30 11.63 20.35
N SER A 56 8.13 12.66 20.47
CA SER A 56 8.01 13.89 19.69
C SER A 56 8.87 13.79 18.43
N THR A 57 8.40 14.43 17.35
CA THR A 57 9.13 14.54 16.08
C THR A 57 9.05 15.97 15.56
N THR A 58 9.82 16.28 14.52
CA THR A 58 9.72 17.54 13.80
C THR A 58 8.76 17.42 12.62
N LEU A 59 8.17 18.52 12.16
CA LEU A 59 7.36 18.51 10.94
C LEU A 59 8.15 18.05 9.70
N THR A 60 9.45 18.37 9.65
CA THR A 60 10.33 17.91 8.58
C THR A 60 10.45 16.40 8.57
N GLU A 61 10.75 15.78 9.72
CA GLU A 61 10.86 14.32 9.82
C GLU A 61 9.52 13.64 9.53
N LEU A 62 8.41 14.20 9.99
CA LEU A 62 7.08 13.66 9.68
C LEU A 62 6.80 13.67 8.16
N GLY A 63 7.12 14.75 7.46
CA GLY A 63 6.97 14.84 6.01
C GLY A 63 7.89 13.90 5.24
N GLU A 64 9.13 13.73 5.69
CA GLU A 64 10.05 12.74 5.12
C GLU A 64 9.51 11.31 5.27
N LEU A 65 9.00 10.97 6.46
CA LEU A 65 8.46 9.64 6.74
C LEU A 65 7.18 9.37 5.94
N ASP A 66 6.29 10.36 5.80
CA ASP A 66 5.11 10.27 4.93
C ASP A 66 5.50 9.99 3.48
N HIS A 67 6.49 10.71 2.95
CA HIS A 67 7.00 10.48 1.59
C HIS A 67 7.56 9.07 1.41
N LEU A 68 8.38 8.60 2.36
CA LEU A 68 8.96 7.25 2.32
C LEU A 68 7.88 6.16 2.41
N CYS A 69 6.82 6.36 3.21
CA CYS A 69 5.66 5.49 3.20
C CYS A 69 4.98 5.45 1.83
N GLY A 70 4.79 6.62 1.20
CA GLY A 70 4.22 6.70 -0.15
C GLY A 70 5.00 5.90 -1.19
N LEU A 71 6.34 5.94 -1.13
CA LEU A 71 7.20 5.15 -1.99
C LEU A 71 7.04 3.64 -1.74
N ALA A 72 7.03 3.19 -0.48
CA ALA A 72 6.83 1.78 -0.14
C ALA A 72 5.45 1.26 -0.60
N PHE A 73 4.40 2.07 -0.47
CA PHE A 73 3.07 1.74 -0.99
C PHE A 73 3.04 1.67 -2.52
N ALA A 74 3.74 2.58 -3.20
CA ALA A 74 3.87 2.54 -4.66
C ALA A 74 4.59 1.27 -5.13
N GLU A 75 5.66 0.86 -4.45
CA GLU A 75 6.37 -0.40 -4.74
C GLU A 75 5.47 -1.63 -4.53
N ALA A 76 4.66 -1.65 -3.47
CA ALA A 76 3.67 -2.70 -3.24
C ALA A 76 2.64 -2.80 -4.38
N ALA A 77 2.13 -1.67 -4.85
CA ALA A 77 1.18 -1.61 -5.97
C ALA A 77 1.82 -2.07 -7.29
N GLN A 78 3.05 -1.62 -7.58
CA GLN A 78 3.78 -2.03 -8.78
C GLN A 78 4.06 -3.53 -8.79
N ARG A 79 4.51 -4.07 -7.65
CA ARG A 79 4.72 -5.51 -7.50
C ARG A 79 3.43 -6.30 -7.71
N LEU A 80 2.33 -5.85 -7.12
CA LEU A 80 1.01 -6.47 -7.26
C LEU A 80 0.58 -6.54 -8.73
N LEU A 81 0.74 -5.43 -9.46
CA LEU A 81 0.42 -5.36 -10.89
C LEU A 81 1.30 -6.28 -11.73
N GLN A 82 2.61 -6.33 -11.45
CA GLN A 82 3.53 -7.25 -12.12
C GLN A 82 3.15 -8.72 -11.88
N GLU A 83 2.88 -9.12 -10.64
CA GLU A 83 2.46 -10.50 -10.31
C GLU A 83 1.06 -10.85 -10.83
N ALA A 84 0.22 -9.85 -11.11
CA ALA A 84 -1.09 -10.01 -11.74
C ALA A 84 -1.04 -9.97 -13.28
N GLY A 85 0.06 -9.50 -13.88
CA GLY A 85 0.16 -9.27 -15.32
C GLY A 85 -0.77 -8.17 -15.83
N VAL A 86 -0.97 -7.11 -15.02
CA VAL A 86 -1.88 -6.00 -15.34
C VAL A 86 -1.07 -4.72 -15.55
N GLU A 87 -1.35 -4.01 -16.64
CA GLU A 87 -0.75 -2.72 -16.93
C GLU A 87 -1.25 -1.64 -15.97
N PRO A 88 -0.40 -0.73 -15.46
CA PRO A 88 -0.82 0.34 -14.55
C PRO A 88 -1.92 1.25 -15.10
N GLY A 89 -2.01 1.43 -16.41
CA GLY A 89 -3.08 2.22 -17.04
C GLY A 89 -4.45 1.56 -17.05
N ALA A 90 -4.57 0.31 -16.58
CA ALA A 90 -5.82 -0.46 -16.54
C ALA A 90 -6.55 -0.38 -15.18
N VAL A 91 -5.93 0.24 -14.17
CA VAL A 91 -6.50 0.49 -12.83
C VAL A 91 -6.84 1.96 -12.63
#